data_AF-A0AAW7LP57-F1
#
_entry.id   AF-A0AAW7LP57-F1
#
_cell.length_a   1.000
_cell.length_b   1.000
_cell.length_c   1.000
_cell.angle_alpha   90.00
_cell.angle_beta   90.00
_cell.angle_gamma   90.00
#
_symmetry.space_group_name_H-M   'P 1'
#
loop_
_entity.id
_entity.type
_entity.pdbx_description
1 polymer ?
#
loop_
_entity_poly.entity_id
_entity_poly.type
_entity_poly.pdbx_seq_one_letter_code
_entity_poly.pdbx_strand_id
1 'polypeptide(L)' 'MEEFSRLGEKIDRRRFDILRTIRSGLSNARLEAVNNKIKTTIKMGYGYRNLGNLIALVMLKCGGLNLQLPGRQ' A
#
# COMPACT_ATOMS: atom_id res chain seq x y z
N MET A 1 6.64 23.44 21.09
CA MET A 1 5.29 23.08 21.61
C MET A 1 4.30 22.85 20.48
N GLU A 2 4.17 23.78 19.52
CA GLU A 2 3.21 23.68 18.42
C GLU A 2 3.34 22.40 17.56
N GLU A 3 4.57 22.00 17.21
CA GLU A 3 4.81 20.78 16.43
C GLU A 3 4.34 19.49 17.12
N PHE A 4 4.47 19.42 18.46
CA PHE A 4 3.95 18.29 19.24
C PHE A 4 2.42 18.30 19.30
N SER A 5 1.79 19.48 19.36
CA SER A 5 0.33 19.62 19.30
C SER A 5 -0.21 19.08 17.97
N ARG A 6 0.38 19.51 16.85
CA ARG A 6 0.00 19.06 15.50
C ARG A 6 0.16 17.56 15.32
N LEU A 7 1.25 16.99 15.86
CA LEU A 7 1.44 15.55 15.84
C LEU A 7 0.38 14.83 16.67
N GLY A 8 0.08 15.33 17.87
CA GLY A 8 -0.97 14.80 18.75
C GLY A 8 -2.34 14.78 18.06
N GLU A 9 -2.75 15.89 17.45
CA GLU A 9 -4.00 16.00 16.69
C GLU A 9 -4.05 15.02 15.52
N LYS A 10 -2.92 14.80 14.82
CA LYS A 10 -2.84 13.83 13.72
C LYS A 10 -2.96 12.39 14.21
N ILE A 11 -2.37 12.07 15.36
CA ILE A 11 -2.49 10.74 16.00
C ILE A 11 -3.93 10.52 16.42
N ASP A 12 -4.56 11.50 17.07
CA ASP A 12 -5.93 11.38 17.55
C ASP A 12 -6.93 11.17 16.40
N ARG A 13 -6.83 12.00 15.35
CA ARG A 13 -7.62 11.84 14.11
C ARG A 13 -7.48 10.46 13.46
N ARG A 14 -6.35 9.78 13.62
CA ARG A 14 -6.08 8.45 13.03
C ARG A 14 -6.10 7.32 14.06
N ARG A 15 -6.51 7.57 15.30
CA ARG A 15 -6.42 6.63 16.41
C ARG A 15 -7.04 5.27 16.08
N PHE A 16 -8.21 5.28 15.44
CA PHE A 16 -8.89 4.05 15.05
C PHE A 16 -8.10 3.21 14.03
N ASP A 17 -7.52 3.85 13.01
CA ASP A 17 -6.70 3.17 12.00
C ASP A 17 -5.41 2.61 12.59
N ILE A 18 -4.79 3.34 13.52
CA ILE A 18 -3.59 2.89 14.24
C ILE A 18 -3.92 1.61 15.02
N LEU A 19 -5.02 1.62 15.78
CA LEU A 19 -5.48 0.44 16.53
C LEU A 19 -5.85 -0.73 15.61
N ARG A 20 -6.47 -0.48 14.45
CA ARG A 20 -6.73 -1.52 13.44
C ARG A 20 -5.44 -2.10 12.89
N THR A 21 -4.44 -1.28 12.63
CA THR A 21 -3.12 -1.73 12.12
C THR A 21 -2.40 -2.58 13.15
N ILE A 22 -2.39 -2.19 14.42
CA ILE A 22 -1.82 -3.00 15.51
C ILE A 22 -2.53 -4.35 15.61
N ARG A 23 -3.87 -4.36 15.58
CA ARG A 23 -4.67 -5.60 15.61
C ARG A 23 -4.46 -6.53 14.41
N SER A 24 -4.01 -6.01 13.27
CA SER A 24 -3.69 -6.84 12.10
C SER A 24 -2.49 -7.76 12.32
N GLY A 25 -1.64 -7.47 13.32
CA GLY A 25 -0.42 -8.25 13.60
C GLY A 25 0.66 -8.15 12.52
N LEU A 26 0.47 -7.30 11.50
CA LEU A 26 1.46 -7.10 10.44
C LEU A 26 2.65 -6.31 10.96
N SER A 27 3.86 -6.81 10.73
CA SER A 27 5.08 -6.07 11.07
C SER A 27 5.24 -4.85 10.16
N ASN A 28 5.81 -3.77 10.70
CA ASN A 28 6.11 -2.57 9.92
C ASN A 28 6.99 -2.89 8.71
N ALA A 29 7.94 -3.83 8.84
CA ALA A 29 8.77 -4.29 7.73
C ALA A 29 7.95 -4.88 6.57
N ARG A 30 6.90 -5.67 6.86
CA ARG A 30 6.00 -6.22 5.82
C ARG A 30 5.18 -5.11 5.16
N LEU A 31 4.66 -4.17 5.94
CA LEU A 31 3.91 -3.02 5.41
C LEU A 31 4.79 -2.15 4.50
N GLU A 32 6.01 -1.83 4.94
CA GLU A 32 6.95 -1.04 4.15
C GLU A 32 7.44 -1.77 2.90
N ALA A 33 7.64 -3.09 2.96
CA ALA A 33 7.95 -3.88 1.77
C ALA A 33 6.84 -3.78 0.71
N VAL A 34 5.57 -3.86 1.13
CA VAL A 34 4.41 -3.67 0.23
C VAL A 34 4.37 -2.23 -0.31
N ASN A 35 4.55 -1.22 0.55
CA ASN A 35 4.61 0.19 0.14
C ASN A 35 5.69 0.43 -0.92
N ASN A 36 6.88 -0.14 -0.74
CA ASN A 36 7.97 -0.03 -1.70
C ASN A 36 7.65 -0.75 -3.02
N LYS A 37 7.02 -1.93 -2.98
CA LYS A 37 6.54 -2.62 -4.18
C LYS A 37 5.52 -1.79 -4.96
N ILE A 38 4.61 -1.10 -4.27
CA ILE A 38 3.65 -0.18 -4.88
C ILE A 38 4.37 1.01 -5.54
N LYS A 39 5.28 1.68 -4.82
CA LYS A 39 6.07 2.80 -5.36
C LYS A 39 6.83 2.40 -6.63
N THR A 40 7.47 1.23 -6.62
CA THR A 40 8.16 0.69 -7.81
C THR A 40 7.18 0.43 -8.95
N THR A 41 5.99 -0.10 -8.67
CA THR A 41 4.95 -0.33 -9.68
C THR A 41 4.44 0.97 -10.29
N ILE A 42 4.25 2.02 -9.48
CA ILE A 42 3.90 3.37 -9.96
C ILE A 42 5.00 3.92 -10.87
N LYS A 43 6.28 3.76 -10.49
CA LYS A 43 7.42 4.19 -11.33
C LYS A 43 7.49 3.44 -12.67
N MET A 44 7.16 2.15 -12.71
CA MET A 44 7.09 1.42 -13.98
C MET A 44 5.86 1.81 -14.81
N GLY A 45 4.84 2.36 -14.16
CA GLY A 45 3.56 2.72 -14.75
C GLY A 45 3.52 4.08 -15.47
N TYR A 46 4.64 4.81 -15.56
CA TYR A 46 4.74 6.01 -16.40
C TYR A 46 4.50 5.61 -17.86
N GLY A 47 3.25 5.72 -18.31
CA GLY A 47 2.77 5.20 -19.60
C GLY A 47 1.32 4.71 -19.57
N TYR A 48 0.78 4.43 -18.38
CA TYR A 48 -0.66 4.19 -18.24
C TYR A 48 -1.45 5.48 -18.49
N ARG A 49 -2.29 5.47 -19.53
CA ARG A 49 -3.23 6.57 -19.83
C ARG A 49 -4.40 6.63 -18.84
N ASN A 50 -4.66 5.53 -18.13
CA ASN A 50 -5.75 5.39 -17.16
C ASN A 50 -5.22 4.88 -15.81
N LEU A 51 -5.52 5.60 -14.72
CA LEU A 51 -5.15 5.24 -13.36
C LEU A 51 -5.70 3.87 -12.91
N GLY A 52 -6.88 3.48 -13.40
CA GLY A 52 -7.50 2.18 -13.12
C GLY A 52 -6.62 1.01 -13.56
N ASN A 53 -5.92 1.14 -14.69
CA ASN A 53 -5.01 0.09 -15.16
C ASN A 53 -3.77 -0.04 -14.26
N LEU A 54 -3.28 1.09 -13.73
CA LEU A 54 -2.19 1.09 -12.76
C LEU A 54 -2.62 0.46 -11.43
N ILE A 55 -3.83 0.78 -10.94
CA ILE A 55 -4.40 0.16 -9.73
C ILE A 55 -4.55 -1.35 -9.93
N ALA A 56 -5.07 -1.78 -11.08
CA ALA A 56 -5.18 -3.20 -11.40
C ALA A 56 -3.82 -3.91 -11.39
N LEU A 57 -2.77 -3.29 -11.95
CA LEU A 57 -1.41 -3.83 -11.91
C LEU A 57 -0.87 -3.92 -10.46
N VAL A 58 -1.14 -2.92 -9.62
CA VAL A 58 -0.75 -2.94 -8.21
C VAL A 58 -1.44 -4.10 -7.48
N MET A 59 -2.75 -4.26 -7.68
CA MET A 59 -3.53 -5.35 -7.08
C MET A 59 -3.04 -6.72 -7.58
N LEU A 60 -2.71 -6.84 -8.87
CA LEU A 60 -2.12 -8.05 -9.45
C LEU A 60 -0.78 -8.40 -8.78
N LYS A 61 0.12 -7.41 -8.64
CA LYS A 61 1.46 -7.64 -8.06
C LYS A 61 1.46 -7.86 -6.55
N CYS A 62 0.55 -7.23 -5.82
CA CYS A 62 0.55 -7.22 -4.35
C CYS A 62 -0.50 -8.15 -3.73
N GLY A 63 -1.56 -8.50 -4.47
CA GLY A 63 -2.71 -9.26 -3.96
C GLY A 63 -2.49 -10.76 -3.80
N GLY A 64 -1.31 -11.29 -4.14
CA GLY A 64 -1.00 -12.72 -3.98
C GLY A 64 -1.81 -13.65 -4.89
N LEU A 65 -2.43 -13.10 -5.95
CA LEU A 65 -3.18 -13.86 -6.93
C LEU A 65 -2.23 -14.79 -7.70
N ASN A 66 -2.39 -16.11 -7.53
CA ASN A 66 -1.70 -17.09 -8.35
C ASN A 66 -2.48 -17.28 -9.65
N LEU A 67 -2.23 -16.40 -10.63
CA LEU A 67 -2.88 -16.47 -11.92
C LEU A 67 -2.11 -17.40 -12.85
N GLN A 68 -2.76 -18.46 -13.31
CA GLN A 68 -2.29 -19.21 -14.45
C GLN A 68 -2.61 -18.42 -15.72
N LEU A 69 -1.58 -17.92 -16.39
CA LEU A 69 -1.75 -17.17 -17.63
C LEU A 69 -1.98 -18.18 -18.78
N PRO A 70 -3.01 -17.98 -19.62
CA PRO A 70 -3.22 -18.83 -20.78
C PRO A 70 -1.99 -18.77 -21.69
N GLY A 71 -1.47 -19.93 -22.08
CA GLY A 71 -0.28 -20.07 -22.93
C GLY A 71 1.06 -20.17 -22.18
N ARG A 72 1.05 -20.20 -20.84
CA ARG A 72 2.20 -20.61 -20.02
C ARG A 72 1.82 -21.83 -19.19
N GLN A 73 1.94 -23.01 -19.80
CA GLN A 73 2.04 -24.30 -19.10
C GLN A 73 3.51 -24.57 -18.79
#